data_AF-A0A127SN64-F1
#
_entry.id   AF-A0A127SN64-F1
#
_cell.length_a   1.000
_cell.length_b   1.000
_cell.length_c   1.000
_cell.angle_alpha   90.00
_cell.angle_beta   90.00
_cell.angle_gamma   90.00
#
_symmetry.space_group_name_H-M   'P 1'
#
loop_
_entity.id
_entity.type
_entity.pdbx_description
1 polymer ?
#
loop_
_entity_poly.entity_id
_entity_poly.type
_entity_poly.pdbx_seq_one_letter_code
_entity_poly.pdbx_strand_id
1 'polypeptide(L)' 'MVERIYHVGLTVSDLDRSIAFYRDILGLEVQGEIFMAGEETDRLFRMKDTKARVAYLNGSKA' A
#
# COMPACT_ATOMS: atom_id res chain seq x y z
N MET A 1 -13.25 -18.73 -11.73
CA MET A 1 -12.39 -19.44 -10.75
C MET A 1 -11.38 -18.42 -10.23
N VAL A 2 -11.09 -18.38 -8.92
CA VAL A 2 -10.10 -17.47 -8.35
C VAL A 2 -8.74 -18.17 -8.34
N GLU A 3 -7.71 -17.54 -8.90
CA GLU A 3 -6.38 -18.16 -9.05
C GLU A 3 -5.45 -17.89 -7.86
N ARG A 4 -5.38 -16.63 -7.41
CA ARG A 4 -4.51 -16.20 -6.30
C ARG A 4 -4.93 -14.86 -5.72
N ILE A 5 -4.45 -14.61 -4.51
CA ILE A 5 -4.46 -13.27 -3.90
C ILE A 5 -3.24 -12.51 -4.45
N TYR A 6 -3.47 -11.34 -5.04
CA TYR A 6 -2.37 -10.55 -5.61
C TYR A 6 -1.61 -9.76 -4.54
N HIS A 7 -2.33 -9.06 -3.67
CA HIS A 7 -1.79 -8.40 -2.47
C HIS A 7 -2.91 -8.18 -1.45
N VAL A 8 -2.54 -7.84 -0.22
CA VAL A 8 -3.47 -7.35 0.81
C VAL A 8 -3.21 -5.85 0.99
N GLY A 9 -4.22 -5.03 0.80
CA GLY A 9 -4.16 -3.59 1.04
C GLY A 9 -4.63 -3.23 2.45
N LEU A 10 -3.87 -2.39 3.15
CA LEU A 10 -4.21 -1.87 4.47
C LEU A 10 -4.22 -0.34 4.44
N THR A 11 -5.37 0.27 4.75
CA THR A 11 -5.45 1.72 4.98
C THR A 11 -4.97 2.02 6.39
N VAL A 12 -3.94 2.88 6.48
CA VAL A 12 -3.30 3.25 7.75
C VAL A 12 -3.36 4.76 7.92
N SER A 13 -3.35 5.21 9.18
CA SER A 13 -3.34 6.64 9.51
C SER A 13 -1.98 7.30 9.23
N ASP A 14 -0.90 6.52 9.24
CA ASP A 14 0.47 6.98 9.07
C ASP A 14 1.27 5.92 8.30
N LEU A 15 1.66 6.27 7.07
CA LEU A 15 2.35 5.35 6.17
C LEU A 15 3.80 5.11 6.62
N ASP A 16 4.50 6.14 7.08
CA ASP A 16 5.92 6.07 7.45
C ASP A 16 6.09 5.19 8.70
N ARG A 17 5.21 5.36 9.70
CA ARG A 17 5.17 4.51 10.89
C ARG A 17 4.90 3.05 10.52
N SER A 18 4.02 2.82 9.56
CA SER A 18 3.65 1.47 9.13
C SER A 18 4.79 0.80 8.36
N ILE A 19 5.46 1.52 7.45
CA ILE A 19 6.65 1.03 6.75
C ILE A 19 7.73 0.63 7.75
N ALA A 20 8.02 1.47 8.75
CA ALA A 20 9.01 1.17 9.77
C ALA A 20 8.67 -0.12 10.52
N PHE A 21 7.40 -0.32 10.90
CA PHE A 21 6.97 -1.56 11.55
C PHE A 21 7.16 -2.79 10.65
N TYR A 22 6.64 -2.77 9.41
CA TYR A 22 6.71 -3.92 8.53
C TYR A 22 8.13 -4.24 8.07
N ARG A 23 8.96 -3.22 7.83
CA ARG A 23 10.35 -3.39 7.41
C ARG A 23 11.26 -3.76 8.57
N ASP A 24 11.23 -3.00 9.66
CA ASP A 24 12.27 -3.09 10.70
C ASP A 24 11.93 -4.14 11.76
N ILE A 25 10.65 -4.39 12.03
CA ILE A 25 10.21 -5.36 13.04
C ILE A 25 9.87 -6.71 12.39
N LEU A 26 9.14 -6.68 11.27
CA LEU A 26 8.69 -7.92 10.58
C LEU A 26 9.61 -8.35 9.43
N GLY A 27 10.56 -7.51 9.01
CA GLY A 27 11.56 -7.87 7.99
C GLY A 27 11.04 -7.89 6.56
N LEU A 28 9.89 -7.26 6.25
CA LEU A 28 9.37 -7.17 4.89
C LEU A 28 10.20 -6.21 4.02
N GLU A 29 10.22 -6.46 2.71
CA GLU A 29 10.98 -5.66 1.76
C GLU A 29 10.11 -4.60 1.09
N VAL A 30 10.43 -3.33 1.31
CA VAL A 30 9.80 -2.19 0.61
C VAL A 30 10.18 -2.21 -0.87
N GLN A 31 9.19 -2.33 -1.74
CA GLN A 31 9.37 -2.37 -3.20
C GLN A 31 9.32 -0.98 -3.83
N GLY A 32 8.58 -0.06 -3.21
CA GLY A 32 8.45 1.30 -3.68
C GLY A 32 7.19 1.98 -3.18
N GLU A 33 7.11 3.27 -3.46
CA GLU A 33 5.98 4.12 -3.10
C GLU A 33 5.39 4.76 -4.34
N ILE A 34 4.06 4.91 -4.34
CA ILE A 34 3.32 5.67 -5.34
C ILE A 34 2.44 6.70 -4.65
N PHE A 35 2.23 7.80 -5.36
CA PHE A 35 1.22 8.79 -5.02
C PHE A 35 0.12 8.75 -6.07
N MET A 36 -1.09 8.43 -5.62
CA MET A 36 -2.28 8.33 -6.45
C MET A 36 -3.10 9.62 -6.29
N ALA A 37 -3.45 10.23 -7.42
CA ALA A 37 -4.31 11.40 -7.50
C ALA A 37 -5.05 11.43 -8.84
N GLY A 38 -6.07 12.30 -8.95
CA GLY A 38 -6.83 12.52 -10.18
C GLY A 38 -8.07 11.64 -10.31
N GLU A 39 -8.76 11.76 -11.44
CA GLU A 39 -10.11 11.21 -11.63
C GLU A 39 -10.18 9.68 -11.46
N GLU A 40 -9.14 8.96 -11.91
CA GLU A 40 -9.08 7.51 -11.75
C GLU A 40 -8.95 7.09 -10.27
N THR A 41 -8.25 7.88 -9.45
CA THR A 41 -8.15 7.66 -8.00
C THR A 41 -9.50 7.90 -7.34
N ASP A 42 -10.17 9.00 -7.70
CA ASP A 42 -11.51 9.34 -7.23
C ASP A 42 -12.54 8.25 -7.56
N ARG A 43 -12.49 7.72 -8.79
CA ARG A 43 -13.34 6.61 -9.23
C ARG A 43 -13.06 5.33 -8.45
N LEU A 44 -11.79 5.00 -8.24
CA LEU A 44 -11.38 3.80 -7.50
C LEU A 44 -11.88 3.83 -6.05
N PHE A 45 -11.70 4.95 -5.36
CA PHE A 45 -12.10 5.11 -3.95
C PHE A 45 -13.55 5.58 -3.77
N ARG A 46 -14.28 5.90 -4.86
CA ARG A 46 -15.62 6.50 -4.85
C ARG A 46 -15.70 7.76 -3.99
N MET A 47 -14.69 8.61 -4.09
CA MET A 47 -14.53 9.88 -3.35
C MET A 47 -14.10 10.99 -4.33
N LYS A 48 -14.15 12.26 -3.91
CA LYS A 48 -13.73 13.41 -4.73
C LYS A 48 -12.46 14.06 -4.15
N ASP A 49 -11.56 14.50 -5.02
CA ASP A 49 -10.24 15.09 -4.67
C ASP A 49 -9.43 14.20 -3.71
N THR A 50 -9.47 12.90 -3.97
CA THR A 50 -8.85 11.84 -3.18
C THR A 50 -7.39 11.72 -3.56
N LYS A 51 -6.54 11.73 -2.53
CA LYS A 51 -5.10 11.52 -2.65
C LYS A 51 -4.71 10.37 -1.76
N ALA A 52 -3.93 9.42 -2.29
CA ALA A 52 -3.44 8.29 -1.51
C ALA A 52 -1.94 8.12 -1.73
N ARG A 53 -1.20 7.99 -0.64
CA ARG A 53 0.19 7.53 -0.67
C ARG A 53 0.19 6.05 -0.32
N VAL A 54 0.80 5.22 -1.17
CA VAL A 54 0.79 3.77 -1.04
C VAL A 54 2.20 3.26 -1.13
N ALA A 55 2.58 2.39 -0.18
CA ALA A 55 3.84 1.66 -0.21
C ALA A 55 3.56 0.19 -0.49
N TYR A 56 4.30 -0.39 -1.43
CA TYR A 56 4.25 -1.82 -1.70
C TYR A 56 5.37 -2.52 -0.95
N LEU A 57 5.03 -3.62 -0.30
CA LEU A 57 5.97 -4.47 0.41
C LEU A 57 5.79 -5.92 -0.03
N ASN A 58 6.91 -6.62 -0.22
CA ASN A 58 6.94 -8.06 -0.40
C ASN A 58 7.29 -8.77 0.91
N GLY A 59 7.07 -10.10 0.94
CA GLY A 59 7.45 -10.94 2.05
C GLY A 59 8.93 -10.84 2.40
N SER A 60 9.27 -11.19 3.64
CA SER A 60 10.65 -11.27 4.08
C SER A 60 11.44 -12.26 3.22
N LYS A 61 12.71 -11.94 2.94
CA LYS A 61 13.67 -12.83 2.27
C LYS A 61 14.26 -13.89 3.22
N ALA A 62 13.89 -13.86 4.49
CA ALA A 62 14.32 -14.82 5.51
C ALA A 62 13.69 -16.21 5.31
#